data_AF-A0A8T5LW62-F1
#
_entry.id   AF-A0A8T5LW62-F1
#
_cell.length_a   1.000
_cell.length_b   1.000
_cell.length_c   1.000
_cell.angle_alpha   90.00
_cell.angle_beta   90.00
_cell.angle_gamma   90.00
#
_symmetry.space_group_name_H-M   'P 1'
#
loop_
_entity.id
_entity.type
_entity.pdbx_description
1 polymer ?
#
loop_
_entity_poly.entity_id
_entity_poly.type
_entity_poly.pdbx_seq_one_letter_code
_entity_poly.pdbx_strand_id
1 'polypeptide(L)'
;MVEKKIPFTKGQILKLAAKYPTPFHIYDENAIRKNARAFYKAFDWVPGGFKNYFAVKANPNPFIIKILQEEGMGADASSFPELILAEKAGIKGENIMMTSNDTPNAEFVKANELGVIINLDDIT
;
A
#
# COMPACT_ATOMS: atom_id res chain seq x y z
N MET A 1 8.74 19.49 -17.55
CA MET A 1 8.22 19.24 -16.19
C MET A 1 6.84 18.63 -16.32
N VAL A 2 6.53 17.57 -15.56
CA VAL A 2 5.17 17.03 -15.50
C VAL A 2 4.28 18.06 -14.79
N GLU A 3 3.19 18.47 -15.44
CA GLU A 3 2.22 19.40 -14.87
C GLU A 3 1.51 18.74 -13.69
N LYS A 4 1.69 19.25 -12.47
CA LYS A 4 0.98 18.76 -11.28
C LYS A 4 -0.40 19.39 -11.21
N LYS A 5 -1.42 18.67 -11.69
CA LYS A 5 -2.81 19.11 -11.57
C LYS A 5 -3.34 18.78 -10.17
N ILE A 6 -3.88 19.79 -9.49
CA ILE A 6 -4.57 19.59 -8.21
C ILE A 6 -5.99 19.07 -8.53
N PRO A 7 -6.39 17.89 -8.04
CA PRO A 7 -7.67 17.29 -8.38
C PRO A 7 -8.87 17.98 -7.71
N PHE A 8 -8.61 18.87 -6.75
CA PHE A 8 -9.63 19.59 -5.98
C PHE A 8 -9.54 21.10 -6.23
N THR A 9 -10.70 21.73 -6.40
CA THR A 9 -10.81 23.19 -6.49
C THR A 9 -10.60 23.84 -5.12
N LYS A 10 -10.16 25.10 -5.10
CA LYS A 10 -10.06 25.90 -3.87
C LYS A 10 -11.38 25.91 -3.08
N GLY A 11 -12.51 26.01 -3.76
CA GLY A 11 -13.84 26.00 -3.14
C GLY A 11 -14.17 24.69 -2.43
N GLN A 12 -13.82 23.53 -3.01
CA GLN A 12 -14.00 22.22 -2.35
C GLN A 12 -13.13 22.10 -1.10
N ILE A 13 -11.86 22.51 -1.19
CA ILE A 13 -10.91 22.46 -0.07
C ILE A 13 -11.41 23.34 1.09
N LEU A 14 -11.84 24.57 0.79
CA LEU A 14 -12.37 25.49 1.81
C LEU A 14 -13.64 24.96 2.49
N LYS A 15 -14.53 24.31 1.74
CA LYS A 15 -15.73 23.66 2.31
C LYS A 15 -15.36 22.53 3.27
N LEU A 16 -14.35 21.72 2.94
CA LEU A 16 -13.85 20.67 3.82
C LEU A 16 -13.17 21.25 5.05
N ALA A 17 -12.38 22.33 4.91
CA ALA A 17 -11.72 23.01 6.02
C ALA A 17 -12.67 23.69 7.00
N ALA A 18 -13.85 24.11 6.54
CA ALA A 18 -14.91 24.60 7.42
C ALA A 18 -15.62 23.45 8.17
N LYS A 19 -15.62 22.23 7.62
CA LYS A 19 -16.31 21.06 8.19
C LYS A 19 -15.43 20.21 9.12
N TYR A 20 -14.16 20.04 8.77
CA TYR A 20 -13.20 19.20 9.48
C TYR A 20 -12.07 20.04 10.07
N PRO A 21 -11.63 19.80 11.32
CA PRO A 21 -10.48 20.48 11.90
C PRO A 21 -9.23 20.33 11.03
N THR A 22 -8.44 21.40 10.94
CA THR A 22 -7.19 21.41 10.18
C THR A 22 -5.98 21.21 11.11
N PRO A 23 -4.87 20.60 10.63
CA PRO A 23 -4.65 20.10 9.26
C PRO A 23 -5.25 18.71 9.00
N PHE A 24 -5.56 18.43 7.72
CA PHE A 24 -5.94 17.10 7.25
C PHE A 24 -5.36 16.81 5.87
N HIS A 25 -5.32 15.53 5.49
CA HIS A 25 -4.98 15.07 4.15
C HIS A 25 -6.25 14.79 3.34
N ILE A 26 -6.22 15.04 2.03
CA ILE A 26 -7.29 14.68 1.09
C ILE A 26 -6.69 13.73 0.06
N TYR A 27 -7.33 12.57 -0.10
CA TYR A 27 -6.94 11.56 -1.08
C TYR A 27 -8.00 11.48 -2.18
N ASP A 28 -7.57 11.38 -3.44
CA ASP A 28 -8.45 11.12 -4.58
C ASP A 28 -8.43 9.62 -4.89
N GLU A 29 -9.46 8.90 -4.42
CA GLU A 29 -9.60 7.47 -4.63
C GLU A 29 -9.64 7.10 -6.12
N ASN A 30 -10.32 7.89 -6.96
CA ASN A 30 -10.41 7.61 -8.39
C ASN A 30 -9.03 7.69 -9.05
N ALA A 31 -8.22 8.66 -8.65
CA ALA A 31 -6.84 8.77 -9.11
C ALA A 31 -5.99 7.58 -8.64
N ILE A 32 -6.12 7.16 -7.38
CA ILE A 32 -5.41 5.98 -6.83
C ILE A 32 -5.73 4.73 -7.66
N ARG A 33 -7.03 4.43 -7.86
CA ARG A 33 -7.47 3.27 -8.64
C ARG A 33 -7.02 3.34 -10.10
N LYS A 34 -7.15 4.52 -10.73
CA LYS A 34 -6.68 4.74 -12.11
C LYS A 34 -5.18 4.47 -12.24
N ASN A 35 -4.38 4.94 -11.29
CA ASN A 35 -2.93 4.73 -11.30
C ASN A 35 -2.58 3.25 -11.08
N ALA A 36 -3.28 2.56 -10.18
CA ALA A 36 -3.11 1.12 -9.97
C ALA A 36 -3.37 0.32 -11.26
N ARG A 37 -4.50 0.58 -11.93
CA ARG A 37 -4.85 -0.07 -13.21
C ARG A 37 -3.87 0.26 -14.33
N ALA A 38 -3.46 1.53 -14.44
CA ALA A 38 -2.49 1.96 -15.43
C ALA A 38 -1.12 1.28 -15.21
N PHE A 39 -0.74 1.10 -13.94
CA PHE A 39 0.49 0.39 -13.58
C PHE A 39 0.43 -1.07 -14.02
N TYR A 40 -0.63 -1.81 -13.67
CA TYR A 40 -0.79 -3.20 -14.13
C TYR A 40 -0.77 -3.31 -15.66
N LYS A 41 -1.49 -2.42 -16.37
CA LYS A 41 -1.52 -2.40 -17.84
C LYS A 41 -0.13 -2.22 -18.47
N ALA A 42 0.78 -1.51 -17.80
CA ALA A 42 2.14 -1.33 -18.29
C ALA A 42 2.97 -2.63 -18.25
N PHE A 43 2.54 -3.63 -17.49
CA PHE A 43 3.19 -4.94 -17.31
C PHE A 43 2.39 -6.12 -17.89
N ASP A 44 1.34 -5.87 -18.68
CA ASP A 44 0.53 -6.93 -19.33
C ASP A 44 1.37 -7.86 -20.24
N TRP A 45 2.57 -7.44 -20.62
CA TRP A 45 3.51 -8.23 -21.44
C TRP A 45 4.26 -9.32 -20.65
N VAL A 46 4.22 -9.32 -19.31
CA VAL A 46 4.99 -10.26 -18.47
C VAL A 46 4.39 -11.66 -18.55
N PRO A 47 5.15 -12.69 -19.00
CA PRO A 47 4.67 -14.07 -19.02
C PRO A 47 4.30 -14.56 -17.62
N GLY A 48 3.11 -15.16 -17.47
CA GLY A 48 2.59 -15.59 -16.16
C GLY A 48 1.96 -14.47 -15.33
N GLY A 49 1.95 -13.24 -15.84
CA GLY A 49 1.37 -12.07 -15.17
C GLY A 49 2.36 -11.35 -14.27
N PHE A 50 2.01 -10.12 -13.89
CA PHE A 50 2.78 -9.28 -12.99
C PHE A 50 2.05 -9.11 -11.65
N LYS A 51 2.77 -9.23 -10.54
CA LYS A 51 2.25 -8.97 -9.20
C LYS A 51 2.94 -7.73 -8.62
N ASN A 52 2.14 -6.74 -8.24
CA ASN A 52 2.64 -5.59 -7.50
C ASN A 52 2.38 -5.74 -6.00
N TYR A 53 3.38 -5.43 -5.18
CA TYR A 53 3.27 -5.31 -3.73
C TYR A 53 3.41 -3.83 -3.36
N PHE A 54 2.34 -3.22 -2.86
CA PHE A 54 2.37 -1.81 -2.47
C PHE A 54 3.18 -1.64 -1.19
N ALA A 55 4.23 -0.81 -1.24
CA ALA A 55 5.04 -0.47 -0.07
C ALA A 55 4.20 0.30 0.97
N VAL A 56 3.80 -0.39 2.04
CA VAL A 56 2.92 0.15 3.10
C VAL A 56 3.53 1.40 3.74
N LYS A 57 4.85 1.43 3.88
CA LYS A 57 5.65 2.58 4.34
C LYS A 57 5.35 3.89 3.59
N ALA A 58 4.93 3.82 2.33
CA ALA A 58 4.60 5.01 1.53
C ALA A 58 3.29 5.66 1.98
N ASN A 59 2.31 4.86 2.41
CA ASN A 59 1.06 5.33 2.98
C ASN A 59 0.37 4.23 3.82
N PRO A 60 0.54 4.21 5.14
CA PRO A 60 0.01 3.15 6.01
C PRO A 60 -1.49 3.30 6.32
N ASN A 61 -2.23 4.15 5.59
CA ASN A 61 -3.66 4.31 5.79
C ASN A 61 -4.40 3.02 5.38
N PRO A 62 -5.09 2.32 6.30
CA PRO A 62 -5.72 1.02 6.02
C PRO A 62 -6.81 1.09 4.93
N PHE A 63 -7.47 2.24 4.76
CA PHE A 63 -8.44 2.43 3.68
C PHE A 63 -7.77 2.48 2.32
N ILE A 64 -6.59 3.11 2.22
CA ILE A 64 -5.83 3.16 0.96
C ILE A 64 -5.24 1.78 0.63
N ILE A 65 -4.70 1.08 1.63
CA ILE A 65 -4.21 -0.28 1.47
C ILE A 65 -5.35 -1.18 0.96
N LYS A 66 -6.55 -1.07 1.54
CA LYS A 66 -7.74 -1.81 1.09
C LYS A 66 -8.14 -1.46 -0.33
N ILE A 67 -8.16 -0.17 -0.71
CA ILE A 67 -8.43 0.26 -2.09
C ILE A 67 -7.45 -0.41 -3.06
N LEU A 68 -6.15 -0.42 -2.75
CA LEU A 68 -5.13 -1.03 -3.61
C LEU A 68 -5.23 -2.56 -3.65
N GLN A 69 -5.63 -3.19 -2.53
CA GLN A 69 -5.94 -4.61 -2.46
C GLN A 69 -7.13 -4.97 -3.38
N GLU A 70 -8.18 -4.15 -3.40
CA GLU A 70 -9.32 -4.30 -4.31
C GLU A 70 -8.92 -4.15 -5.79
N GLU A 71 -7.86 -3.38 -6.07
CA GLU A 71 -7.24 -3.27 -7.40
C GLU A 71 -6.21 -4.41 -7.68
N GLY A 72 -6.11 -5.41 -6.79
CA GLY A 72 -5.31 -6.62 -6.97
C GLY A 72 -3.87 -6.57 -6.42
N MET A 73 -3.44 -5.44 -5.86
CA MET A 73 -2.11 -5.31 -5.26
C MET A 73 -1.97 -6.13 -3.97
N GLY A 74 -0.78 -6.68 -3.77
CA GLY A 74 -0.34 -7.14 -2.46
C GLY A 74 0.19 -6.00 -1.59
N ALA A 75 0.77 -6.34 -0.44
CA ALA A 75 1.45 -5.40 0.44
C ALA A 75 2.92 -5.77 0.60
N ASP A 76 3.80 -4.78 0.47
CA ASP A 76 5.18 -4.85 0.93
C ASP A 76 5.23 -4.19 2.33
N ALA A 77 5.51 -5.00 3.35
CA ALA A 77 5.60 -4.60 4.75
C ALA A 77 7.05 -4.72 5.24
N SER A 78 7.54 -3.72 5.96
CA SER A 78 8.90 -3.71 6.53
C SER A 78 8.92 -3.70 8.06
N SER A 79 7.79 -3.95 8.72
CA SER A 79 7.71 -4.02 10.18
C SER A 79 6.47 -4.76 10.68
N PHE A 80 6.48 -5.15 11.96
CA PHE A 80 5.32 -5.78 12.60
C PHE A 80 4.01 -4.98 12.44
N PRO A 81 3.94 -3.65 12.70
CA PRO A 81 2.70 -2.90 12.52
C PRO A 81 2.20 -2.90 11.09
N GLU A 82 3.09 -2.91 10.10
CA GLU A 82 2.72 -2.97 8.68
C GLU A 82 2.16 -4.34 8.29
N LEU A 83 2.68 -5.44 8.85
CA LEU A 83 2.09 -6.78 8.71
C LEU A 83 0.65 -6.80 9.26
N ILE A 84 0.43 -6.20 10.43
CA ILE A 84 -0.91 -6.11 11.03
C ILE A 84 -1.84 -5.23 10.19
N LEU A 85 -1.34 -4.13 9.62
CA LEU A 85 -2.13 -3.27 8.73
C LEU A 85 -2.54 -4.02 7.46
N ALA A 86 -1.63 -4.77 6.84
CA ALA A 86 -1.91 -5.60 5.66
C ALA A 86 -2.95 -6.68 5.97
N GLU A 87 -2.80 -7.38 7.10
CA GLU A 87 -3.76 -8.38 7.59
C GLU A 87 -5.15 -7.75 7.79
N LYS A 88 -5.22 -6.60 8.48
CA LYS A 88 -6.49 -5.87 8.72
C LYS A 88 -7.11 -5.29 7.47
N ALA A 89 -6.31 -4.99 6.44
CA ALA A 89 -6.80 -4.61 5.12
C ALA A 89 -7.32 -5.81 4.30
N GLY A 90 -7.21 -7.04 4.82
CA GLY A 90 -7.70 -8.26 4.19
C GLY A 90 -6.70 -8.95 3.27
N ILE A 91 -5.44 -8.51 3.25
CA ILE A 91 -4.36 -9.14 2.48
C ILE A 91 -3.84 -10.34 3.28
N LYS A 92 -3.60 -11.48 2.61
CA LYS A 92 -3.24 -12.74 3.27
C LYS A 92 -2.19 -13.53 2.49
N GLY A 93 -1.43 -14.36 3.20
CA GLY A 93 -0.49 -15.30 2.61
C GLY A 93 0.55 -14.60 1.75
N GLU A 94 0.84 -15.23 0.61
CA GLU A 94 1.80 -14.77 -0.38
C GLU A 94 1.44 -13.44 -1.07
N ASN A 95 0.28 -12.86 -0.77
CA ASN A 95 -0.05 -11.48 -1.18
C ASN A 95 0.60 -10.43 -0.26
N ILE A 96 1.32 -10.85 0.77
CA ILE A 96 2.18 -9.99 1.58
C ILE A 96 3.63 -10.42 1.32
N MET A 97 4.50 -9.43 1.11
CA MET A 97 5.95 -9.58 1.11
C MET A 97 6.51 -8.81 2.29
N MET A 98 7.38 -9.43 3.08
CA MET A 98 8.11 -8.77 4.16
C MET A 98 9.51 -8.42 3.68
N THR A 99 9.80 -7.12 3.49
CA THR A 99 11.14 -6.62 3.18
C THR A 99 11.67 -5.80 4.36
N SER A 100 12.00 -6.50 5.45
CA SER A 100 12.54 -5.91 6.67
C SER A 100 14.03 -6.22 6.79
N ASN A 101 14.78 -5.32 7.39
CA ASN A 101 16.17 -5.51 7.81
C ASN A 101 16.22 -5.55 9.34
N ASP A 102 17.22 -6.21 9.93
CA ASP A 102 17.33 -6.39 11.40
C ASP A 102 16.00 -6.91 12.00
N THR A 103 15.40 -7.88 11.32
CA THR A 103 14.04 -8.35 11.60
C THR A 103 13.99 -9.12 12.92
N PRO A 104 13.23 -8.67 13.93
CA PRO A 104 13.12 -9.38 15.20
C PRO A 104 12.46 -10.76 15.04
N ASN A 105 12.83 -11.72 15.90
CA ASN A 105 12.24 -13.07 15.91
C ASN A 105 10.71 -13.09 15.91
N ALA A 106 10.07 -12.17 16.63
CA ALA A 106 8.61 -12.08 16.69
C ALA A 106 7.97 -11.72 15.35
N GLU A 107 8.67 -10.95 14.50
CA GLU A 107 8.21 -10.61 13.15
C GLU A 107 8.29 -11.82 12.22
N PHE A 108 9.36 -12.62 12.32
CA PHE A 108 9.47 -13.88 11.58
C PHE A 108 8.38 -14.88 11.96
N VAL A 109 8.08 -15.04 13.25
CA VAL A 109 6.99 -15.92 13.72
C VAL A 109 5.66 -15.45 13.15
N LYS A 110 5.34 -14.16 13.24
CA LYS A 110 4.09 -13.62 12.70
C LYS A 110 4.02 -13.72 11.18
N ALA A 111 5.12 -13.47 10.47
CA ALA A 111 5.18 -13.65 9.01
C ALA A 111 4.89 -15.09 8.61
N ASN A 112 5.47 -16.06 9.34
CA ASN A 112 5.21 -17.48 9.12
C ASN A 112 3.75 -17.87 9.43
N GLU A 113 3.19 -17.41 10.54
CA GLU A 113 1.77 -17.62 10.89
C GLU A 113 0.81 -17.12 9.80
N LEU A 114 1.16 -15.99 9.17
CA LEU A 114 0.37 -15.35 8.12
C LEU A 114 0.64 -15.93 6.71
N GLY A 115 1.64 -16.80 6.56
CA GLY A 115 2.05 -17.37 5.25
C GLY A 115 2.67 -16.33 4.30
N VAL A 116 3.36 -15.33 4.85
CA VAL A 116 3.95 -14.19 4.13
C VAL A 116 5.22 -14.61 3.38
N ILE A 117 5.49 -14.01 2.21
CA ILE A 117 6.80 -14.16 1.55
C ILE A 117 7.82 -13.33 2.30
N ILE A 118 8.93 -13.94 2.73
CA ILE A 118 9.99 -13.25 3.47
C ILE A 118 11.16 -12.98 2.53
N ASN A 119 11.51 -11.71 2.35
CA ASN A 119 12.75 -11.30 1.72
C ASN A 119 13.84 -11.22 2.80
N LEU A 120 14.85 -12.09 2.71
CA LEU A 120 15.95 -12.15 3.67
C LEU A 120 17.04 -11.16 3.27
N ASP A 121 17.39 -10.26 4.19
CA ASP A 121 18.38 -9.20 3.96
C ASP A 121 19.81 -9.72 4.13
N ASP A 122 20.12 -10.26 5.32
CA ASP A 122 21.45 -10.80 5.64
C ASP A 122 21.41 -11.94 6.69
N ILE A 123 22.60 -12.45 7.04
CA ILE A 123 22.80 -13.55 8.00
C ILE A 123 23.50 -13.09 9.30
N THR A 124 23.70 -11.79 9.49
CA THR A 124 24.69 -11.19 10.41
C THR A 124 24.07 -10.40 11.55
#